data_AF-A0A9C6ZZN7-F1
#
_entry.id   AF-A0A9C6ZZN7-F1
#
_cell.length_a   1.000
_cell.length_b   1.000
_cell.length_c   1.000
_cell.angle_alpha   90.00
_cell.angle_beta   90.00
_cell.angle_gamma   90.00
#
_symmetry.space_group_name_H-M   'P 1'
#
loop_
_entity.id
_entity.type
_entity.pdbx_description
1 polymer ?
#
loop_
_entity_poly.entity_id
_entity_poly.type
_entity_poly.pdbx_seq_one_letter_code
_entity_poly.pdbx_strand_id
1 'polypeptide(L)'
;MKDVMEFLNNLGIHVNISESSDPIVLFSCSVLVLSIIALFSFMQIYLYILILYISDNKYVIDRISKYSILVKIMDLYKKTRIGYIFFELCLFLVCMCSIIWLCIRILSVSM
;
A
#
# COMPACT_ATOMS: atom_id res chain seq x y z
N MET A 1 18.62 -4.13 7.95
CA MET A 1 18.84 -4.70 6.59
C MET A 1 18.92 -6.22 6.63
N LYS A 2 19.56 -6.82 7.66
CA LYS A 2 19.57 -8.27 7.91
C LYS A 2 18.17 -8.86 8.17
N ASP A 3 17.34 -8.15 8.93
CA ASP A 3 16.00 -8.68 9.32
C ASP A 3 15.02 -8.75 8.13
N VAL A 4 15.17 -7.82 7.17
CA VAL A 4 14.37 -7.83 5.92
C VAL A 4 14.81 -8.98 5.02
N MET A 5 16.11 -9.31 5.00
CA MET A 5 16.65 -10.44 4.23
C MET A 5 16.20 -11.78 4.78
N GLU A 6 16.15 -11.96 6.10
CA GLU A 6 15.60 -13.18 6.72
C GLU A 6 14.11 -13.35 6.41
N PHE A 7 13.35 -12.26 6.42
CA PHE A 7 11.93 -12.29 6.07
C PHE A 7 11.69 -12.72 4.61
N LEU A 8 12.53 -12.24 3.69
CA LEU A 8 12.47 -12.61 2.26
C LEU A 8 12.90 -14.06 2.01
N ASN A 9 13.92 -14.56 2.71
CA ASN A 9 14.33 -15.96 2.63
C ASN A 9 13.22 -16.91 3.13
N ASN A 10 12.51 -16.53 4.20
CA ASN A 10 11.38 -17.30 4.71
C ASN A 10 10.16 -17.30 3.75
N LEU A 11 10.07 -16.31 2.86
CA LEU A 11 9.06 -16.25 1.80
C LEU A 11 9.44 -17.06 0.55
N GLY A 12 10.56 -17.79 0.56
CA GLY A 12 11.02 -18.60 -0.57
C GLY A 12 11.77 -17.80 -1.65
N ILE A 13 12.05 -16.52 -1.39
CA ILE A 13 12.91 -15.71 -2.26
C ILE A 13 14.35 -15.99 -1.82
N HIS A 14 14.95 -17.03 -2.40
CA HIS A 14 16.37 -17.30 -2.25
C HIS A 14 17.16 -16.19 -2.94
N VAL A 15 17.46 -15.12 -2.20
CA VAL A 15 18.41 -14.09 -2.62
C VAL A 15 19.78 -14.76 -2.54
N ASN A 16 20.14 -15.50 -3.58
CA ASN A 16 21.45 -16.15 -3.69
C ASN A 16 22.46 -15.04 -3.99
N ILE A 17 22.96 -14.42 -2.93
CA ILE A 17 24.01 -13.41 -2.98
C ILE A 17 25.32 -14.18 -3.25
N SER A 18 25.48 -14.68 -4.47
CA SER A 18 26.82 -14.64 -5.05
C SER A 18 27.23 -13.17 -5.08
N GLU A 19 28.51 -12.86 -4.95
CA GLU A 19 29.06 -11.49 -4.95
C GLU A 19 28.75 -10.68 -6.23
N SER A 20 27.95 -11.26 -7.14
CA SER A 20 27.38 -10.75 -8.38
C SER A 20 25.84 -10.65 -8.37
N SER A 21 25.19 -10.58 -7.21
CA SER A 21 23.73 -10.41 -7.15
C SER A 21 23.39 -9.00 -7.66
N ASP A 22 22.98 -8.97 -8.92
CA ASP A 22 22.85 -7.76 -9.72
C ASP A 22 22.08 -6.66 -8.98
N PRO A 23 22.53 -5.38 -9.06
CA PRO A 23 21.79 -4.23 -8.53
C PRO A 23 20.32 -4.18 -9.00
N ILE A 24 20.01 -4.89 -10.10
CA ILE A 24 18.69 -5.11 -10.66
C ILE A 24 17.77 -5.94 -9.74
N VAL A 25 18.29 -6.95 -9.04
CA VAL A 25 17.49 -7.80 -8.12
C VAL A 25 17.08 -7.01 -6.88
N LEU A 26 18.02 -6.27 -6.29
CA LEU A 26 17.74 -5.37 -5.15
C LEU A 26 16.75 -4.27 -5.53
N PHE A 27 16.89 -3.68 -6.72
CA PHE A 27 15.91 -2.74 -7.24
C PHE A 27 14.52 -3.37 -7.38
N SER A 28 14.44 -4.56 -7.99
CA SER A 28 13.17 -5.24 -8.22
C SER A 28 12.46 -5.57 -6.90
N CYS A 29 13.20 -6.01 -5.88
CA CYS A 29 12.66 -6.19 -4.53
C CYS A 29 12.18 -4.88 -3.91
N SER A 30 12.94 -3.78 -4.05
CA SER A 30 12.54 -2.48 -3.49
C SER A 30 11.26 -1.95 -4.15
N VAL A 31 11.13 -2.05 -5.47
CA VAL A 31 9.92 -1.66 -6.20
C VAL A 31 8.73 -2.55 -5.81
N LEU A 32 8.95 -3.85 -5.63
CA LEU A 32 7.92 -4.78 -5.18
C LEU A 32 7.38 -4.41 -3.78
N VAL A 33 8.25 -4.11 -2.83
CA VAL A 33 7.82 -3.68 -1.49
C VAL A 33 7.08 -2.35 -1.55
N LEU A 34 7.62 -1.35 -2.27
CA LEU A 34 6.98 -0.04 -2.38
C LEU A 34 5.61 -0.11 -3.08
N SER A 35 5.47 -0.97 -4.09
CA SER A 35 4.20 -1.16 -4.81
C SER A 35 3.14 -1.86 -3.96
N ILE A 36 3.52 -2.83 -3.12
CA ILE A 36 2.60 -3.45 -2.15
C ILE A 36 2.09 -2.41 -1.16
N ILE A 37 2.99 -1.57 -0.62
CA ILE A 37 2.61 -0.50 0.30
C ILE A 37 1.68 0.51 -0.39
N ALA A 38 2.03 0.93 -1.61
CA ALA A 38 1.20 1.85 -2.38
C ALA A 38 -0.21 1.28 -2.66
N LEU A 39 -0.30 0.00 -3.03
CA LEU A 39 -1.58 -0.69 -3.23
C LEU A 39 -2.41 -0.71 -1.95
N PHE A 40 -1.79 -0.99 -0.80
CA PHE A 40 -2.50 -1.00 0.48
C PHE A 40 -3.05 0.39 0.83
N SER A 41 -2.23 1.44 0.70
CA SER A 41 -2.70 2.82 0.93
C SER A 41 -3.81 3.23 -0.05
N PHE A 42 -3.70 2.85 -1.32
CA PHE A 42 -4.76 3.12 -2.30
C PHE A 42 -6.07 2.42 -1.95
N MET A 43 -6.01 1.14 -1.55
CA MET A 43 -7.18 0.39 -1.10
C MET A 43 -7.85 1.05 0.11
N GLN A 44 -7.08 1.55 1.07
CA GLN A 44 -7.62 2.24 2.25
C GLN A 44 -8.33 3.55 1.87
N ILE A 45 -7.72 4.35 1.00
CA ILE A 45 -8.31 5.60 0.50
C ILE A 45 -9.62 5.30 -0.24
N TYR A 46 -9.62 4.30 -1.13
CA TYR A 46 -10.81 3.90 -1.87
C TYR A 46 -11.94 3.43 -0.94
N LEU A 47 -11.61 2.60 0.04
CA LEU A 47 -12.60 2.06 0.99
C LEU A 47 -13.20 3.17 1.86
N TYR A 48 -12.40 4.17 2.24
CA TYR A 48 -12.90 5.36 2.94
C TYR A 48 -13.90 6.17 2.09
N ILE A 49 -13.57 6.47 0.83
CA ILE A 49 -14.47 7.19 -0.09
C ILE A 49 -15.77 6.41 -0.28
N LEU A 50 -15.68 5.09 -0.45
CA LEU A 50 -16.83 4.20 -0.61
C LEU A 50 -17.74 4.23 0.62
N ILE A 51 -17.18 4.20 1.83
CA ILE A 51 -17.96 4.29 3.08
C ILE A 51 -18.62 5.67 3.23
N LEU A 52 -17.92 6.75 2.87
CA LEU A 52 -18.48 8.10 2.87
C LEU A 52 -19.68 8.20 1.94
N TYR A 53 -19.54 7.67 0.72
CA TYR A 53 -20.61 7.64 -0.28
C TYR A 53 -21.82 6.81 0.17
N ILE A 54 -21.58 5.65 0.77
CA ILE A 54 -22.64 4.80 1.34
C ILE A 54 -23.33 5.50 2.52
N SER A 55 -22.57 6.19 3.38
CA SER A 55 -23.10 6.88 4.55
C SER A 55 -24.00 8.06 4.20
N ASP A 56 -23.90 8.60 2.99
CA ASP A 56 -24.76 9.72 2.56
C ASP A 56 -26.13 9.24 2.05
N ASN A 57 -26.23 7.96 1.68
CA ASN A 57 -27.42 7.40 1.07
C ASN A 57 -28.28 6.63 2.11
N LYS A 58 -29.31 7.29 2.64
CA LYS A 58 -30.20 6.75 3.70
C LYS A 58 -30.81 5.38 3.37
N TYR A 59 -31.15 5.13 2.09
CA TYR A 59 -31.69 3.84 1.64
C TYR A 59 -30.68 2.68 1.78
N VAL A 60 -29.40 2.97 1.59
CA VAL A 60 -28.34 1.96 1.64
C VAL A 60 -27.98 1.65 3.09
N ILE A 61 -27.96 2.67 3.96
CA ILE A 61 -27.75 2.49 5.41
C ILE A 61 -28.82 1.59 6.03
N ASP A 62 -30.08 1.79 5.67
CA ASP A 62 -31.19 1.01 6.23
C ASP A 62 -31.08 -0.48 5.86
N ARG A 63 -30.64 -0.80 4.64
CA ARG A 63 -30.35 -2.18 4.22
C ARG A 63 -29.09 -2.76 4.87
N ILE A 64 -28.05 -1.95 5.07
CA ILE A 64 -26.80 -2.38 5.68
C ILE A 64 -26.95 -2.58 7.20
N SER A 65 -27.90 -1.89 7.84
CA SER A 65 -28.19 -2.01 9.28
C SER A 65 -28.49 -3.45 9.71
N LYS A 66 -28.99 -4.30 8.80
CA LYS A 66 -29.22 -5.74 9.04
C LYS A 66 -27.93 -6.54 9.27
N TYR A 67 -26.78 -6.03 8.83
CA TYR A 67 -25.49 -6.71 8.94
C TYR A 67 -24.62 -6.04 10.00
N SER A 68 -24.63 -6.57 11.22
CA SER A 68 -23.89 -6.03 12.38
C SER A 68 -22.39 -5.80 12.10
N ILE A 69 -21.77 -6.66 11.28
CA ILE A 69 -20.34 -6.56 10.92
C ILE A 69 -20.08 -5.31 10.05
N LEU A 70 -20.91 -5.07 9.03
CA LEU A 70 -20.76 -3.93 8.13
C LEU A 70 -20.98 -2.60 8.87
N VAL A 71 -21.94 -2.56 9.81
CA VAL A 71 -22.18 -1.39 10.66
C VAL A 71 -20.96 -1.07 11.54
N LYS A 72 -20.33 -2.09 12.14
CA LYS A 72 -19.09 -1.90 12.92
C LYS A 72 -17.95 -1.36 12.07
N ILE A 73 -17.79 -1.87 10.85
CA ILE A 73 -16.78 -1.37 9.91
C ILE A 73 -17.07 0.09 9.56
N MET A 74 -18.30 0.43 9.21
CA MET A 74 -18.69 1.81 8.91
C MET A 74 -18.41 2.76 10.08
N ASP A 75 -18.73 2.37 11.31
CA ASP A 75 -18.49 3.22 12.48
C ASP A 75 -16.99 3.42 12.77
N LEU A 76 -16.18 2.40 12.50
CA LEU A 76 -14.72 2.48 12.61
C LEU A 76 -14.14 3.47 11.59
N TYR A 77 -14.56 3.39 10.33
CA TYR A 77 -14.13 4.33 9.27
C TYR A 77 -14.69 5.74 9.44
N LYS A 78 -15.88 5.88 10.02
CA LYS A 78 -16.48 7.19 10.33
C LYS A 78 -15.72 7.92 11.44
N LYS A 79 -15.11 7.18 12.37
CA LYS A 79 -14.23 7.72 13.42
C LYS A 79 -12.81 8.01 12.92
N THR A 80 -12.41 7.45 11.78
CA THR A 80 -11.12 7.75 11.16
C THR A 80 -11.04 9.25 10.85
N ARG A 81 -10.09 9.94 11.48
CA ARG A 81 -9.89 11.38 11.29
C ARG A 81 -9.42 11.65 9.86
N ILE A 82 -9.89 12.74 9.26
CA ILE A 82 -9.45 13.24 7.93
C ILE A 82 -7.91 13.30 7.83
N GLY A 83 -7.22 13.61 8.94
CA GLY A 83 -5.76 13.60 9.00
C GLY A 83 -5.11 12.23 8.70
N TYR A 84 -5.77 11.12 9.02
CA TYR A 84 -5.26 9.78 8.69
C TYR A 84 -5.35 9.50 7.19
N ILE A 85 -6.45 9.92 6.53
CA ILE A 85 -6.56 9.81 5.06
C ILE A 85 -5.52 10.69 4.39
N PHE A 86 -5.31 11.90 4.90
CA PHE A 86 -4.27 12.78 4.38
C PHE A 86 -2.88 12.13 4.51
N PHE A 87 -2.59 11.49 5.64
CA PHE A 87 -1.36 10.73 5.84
C PHE A 87 -1.21 9.57 4.84
N GLU A 88 -2.23 8.73 4.66
CA GLU A 88 -2.23 7.63 3.68
C GLU A 88 -2.02 8.14 2.26
N LEU A 89 -2.62 9.29 1.91
CA LEU A 89 -2.46 9.91 0.60
C LEU A 89 -1.04 10.45 0.39
N CYS A 90 -0.45 11.09 1.40
CA CYS A 90 0.96 11.48 1.36
C CYS A 90 1.87 10.26 1.23
N LEU A 91 1.60 9.18 1.97
CA LEU A 91 2.39 7.95 1.93
C LEU A 91 2.33 7.30 0.54
N PHE A 92 1.13 7.21 -0.04
CA PHE A 92 0.93 6.76 -1.41
C PHE A 92 1.75 7.58 -2.42
N LEU A 93 1.69 8.90 -2.34
CA LEU A 93 2.45 9.80 -3.22
C LEU A 93 3.96 9.61 -3.06
N VAL A 94 4.46 9.47 -1.83
CA VAL A 94 5.88 9.20 -1.55
C VAL A 94 6.31 7.87 -2.15
N CYS A 95 5.51 6.81 -2.02
CA CYS A 95 5.79 5.52 -2.65
C CYS A 95 5.87 5.64 -4.18
N MET A 96 4.91 6.31 -4.81
CA MET A 96 4.90 6.51 -6.26
C MET A 96 6.11 7.33 -6.73
N CYS A 97 6.41 8.44 -6.06
CA CYS A 97 7.59 9.27 -6.38
C CYS A 97 8.90 8.48 -6.24
N SER A 98 9.00 7.64 -5.20
CA SER A 98 10.18 6.81 -4.95
C SER A 98 10.36 5.74 -6.02
N ILE A 99 9.28 5.10 -6.47
CA ILE A 99 9.31 4.14 -7.59
C ILE A 99 9.79 4.85 -8.87
N ILE A 100 9.20 6.00 -9.20
CA ILE A 100 9.58 6.78 -10.38
C ILE A 100 11.06 7.17 -10.32
N TRP A 101 11.52 7.66 -9.17
CA TRP A 101 12.92 8.03 -8.95
C TRP A 101 13.87 6.85 -9.15
N LEU A 102 13.54 5.69 -8.56
CA LEU A 102 14.33 4.46 -8.70
C LEU A 102 14.39 4.03 -10.17
N CYS A 103 13.27 4.09 -10.90
CA CYS A 103 13.22 3.76 -12.34
C CYS A 103 14.10 4.70 -13.18
N ILE A 104 14.04 6.02 -12.94
CA ILE A 104 14.89 7.00 -13.63
C ILE A 104 16.37 6.72 -13.38
N ARG A 105 16.74 6.41 -12.12
CA ARG A 105 18.13 6.11 -11.76
C ARG A 105 18.66 4.89 -12.51
N ILE A 106 17.86 3.85 -12.68
CA ILE A 106 18.27 2.68 -13.47
C ILE A 106 18.44 3.02 -14.94
N LEU A 107 17.51 3.76 -15.53
CA LEU A 107 17.63 4.20 -16.92
C LEU A 107 18.91 5.02 -17.14
N SER A 108 19.26 5.88 -16.19
CA SER A 108 20.50 6.69 -16.27
C SER A 108 21.79 5.89 -16.10
N VAL A 109 21.74 4.72 -15.47
CA VAL A 109 22.90 3.82 -15.32
C VAL A 109 23.02 2.86 -16.51
N SER A 110 21.90 2.59 -17.21
CA SER A 110 21.83 1.69 -18.36
C SER A 110 22.10 2.36 -19.72
N MET A 111 22.11 3.70 -19.77
CA MET A 111 22.53 4.50 -20.95
C MET A 111 24.01 4.87 -20.83
#